data_AF-A0A9D8KFH7-F1
#
_entry.id   AF-A0A9D8KFH7-F1
#
_cell.length_a   1.000
_cell.length_b   1.000
_cell.length_c   1.000
_cell.angle_alpha   90.00
_cell.angle_beta   90.00
_cell.angle_gamma   90.00
#
_symmetry.space_group_name_H-M   'P 1'
#
loop_
_entity.id
_entity.type
_entity.pdbx_description
1 polymer ?
#
loop_
_entity_poly.entity_id
_entity_poly.type
_entity_poly.pdbx_seq_one_letter_code
_entity_poly.pdbx_strand_id
1 'polypeptide(L)'
;MGYMDDLLVLDKEYKRGDKGKKVKLIQEWLCIHKTSTPIDGDFGPATEEAVKKFQEKERLGATGIVNNETFERLIKPMKNVLKPIEPNGRTLGEMVVPMQNSIWNNIQ
;
A
#
# COMPACT_ATOMS: atom_id res chain seq x y z
N MET A 1 17.83 -7.19 -1.49
CA MET A 1 16.87 -6.09 -1.29
C MET A 1 15.69 -6.37 -2.21
N GLY A 2 14.57 -6.85 -1.68
CA GLY A 2 13.46 -7.38 -2.50
C GLY A 2 12.50 -6.28 -2.94
N TYR A 3 11.86 -6.46 -4.10
CA TYR A 3 10.84 -5.56 -4.69
C TYR A 3 9.70 -5.13 -3.74
N MET A 4 9.51 -5.84 -2.61
CA MET A 4 8.49 -5.53 -1.61
C MET A 4 8.84 -4.35 -0.71
N ASP A 5 10.12 -4.13 -0.37
CA ASP A 5 10.51 -3.07 0.56
C ASP A 5 10.23 -1.68 -0.05
N ASP A 6 10.50 -1.53 -1.35
CA ASP A 6 10.25 -0.31 -2.10
C ASP A 6 8.77 0.05 -2.19
N LEU A 7 7.85 -0.90 -1.98
CA LEU A 7 6.40 -0.66 -1.95
C LEU A 7 5.90 -0.25 -0.55
N LEU A 8 6.61 -0.62 0.51
CA LEU A 8 6.19 -0.44 1.90
C LEU A 8 6.80 0.79 2.58
N VAL A 9 7.65 1.54 1.87
CA VAL A 9 8.30 2.76 2.36
C VAL A 9 7.94 3.95 1.45
N LEU A 10 7.80 5.13 2.04
CA LEU A 10 7.72 6.39 1.30
C LEU A 10 9.13 6.92 1.00
N ASP A 11 9.35 7.34 -0.24
CA ASP A 11 10.54 8.07 -0.66
C ASP A 11 10.46 9.56 -0.30
N LYS A 12 9.23 10.09 -0.19
CA LYS A 12 8.91 11.45 0.26
C LYS A 12 7.47 11.53 0.74
N GLU A 13 7.05 12.66 1.28
CA GLU A 13 5.62 12.93 1.51
C GLU A 13 4.87 13.16 0.18
N TYR A 14 3.62 12.71 0.14
CA TYR A 14 2.75 12.85 -1.02
C TYR A 14 1.57 13.77 -0.73
N LYS A 15 1.32 14.70 -1.65
CA LYS A 15 0.27 15.73 -1.55
C LYS A 15 -0.25 16.12 -2.93
N ARG A 16 -1.27 16.99 -2.96
CA ARG A 16 -1.86 17.49 -4.21
C ARG A 16 -0.77 17.98 -5.18
N GLY A 17 -0.87 17.54 -6.43
CA GLY A 17 0.07 17.86 -7.50
C GLY A 17 1.17 16.82 -7.72
N ASP A 18 1.40 15.92 -6.75
CA ASP A 18 2.30 14.79 -6.95
C ASP A 18 1.73 13.79 -7.95
N LYS A 19 2.62 13.08 -8.65
CA LYS A 19 2.26 12.12 -9.70
C LYS A 19 3.15 10.87 -9.65
N GLY A 20 2.68 9.79 -10.27
CA GLY A 20 3.47 8.60 -10.57
C GLY A 20 3.04 7.34 -9.82
N LYS A 21 3.90 6.31 -9.89
CA LYS A 21 3.57 4.95 -9.41
C LYS A 21 3.23 4.90 -7.92
N LYS A 22 3.90 5.71 -7.08
CA LYS A 22 3.63 5.74 -5.65
C LYS A 22 2.29 6.39 -5.32
N VAL A 23 1.88 7.42 -6.07
CA VAL A 23 0.54 8.01 -5.95
C VAL A 23 -0.52 6.97 -6.31
N LYS A 24 -0.30 6.22 -7.40
CA LYS A 24 -1.19 5.13 -7.79
C LYS A 24 -1.36 4.09 -6.68
N LEU A 25 -0.24 3.69 -6.06
CA LEU A 25 -0.25 2.77 -4.92
C LEU A 25 -1.06 3.34 -3.74
N ILE A 26 -0.86 4.63 -3.40
CA ILE A 26 -1.65 5.31 -2.36
C ILE A 26 -3.15 5.27 -2.68
N GLN A 27 -3.54 5.55 -3.93
CA GLN A 27 -4.93 5.51 -4.38
C GLN A 27 -5.54 4.10 -4.29
N GLU A 28 -4.77 3.06 -4.64
CA GLU A 28 -5.16 1.65 -4.46
C GLU A 28 -5.42 1.32 -2.98
N TRP A 29 -4.52 1.73 -2.08
CA TRP A 29 -4.70 1.54 -0.64
C TRP A 29 -5.91 2.30 -0.09
N LEU A 30 -6.13 3.53 -0.52
CA LEU A 30 -7.31 4.30 -0.12
C LEU A 30 -8.60 3.58 -0.50
N CYS A 31 -8.66 3.02 -1.71
CA CYS A 31 -9.80 2.23 -2.17
C CYS A 31 -10.05 0.98 -1.30
N ILE A 32 -8.99 0.27 -0.90
CA ILE A 32 -9.08 -0.88 0.04
C ILE A 32 -9.69 -0.45 1.38
N HIS A 33 -9.39 0.75 1.85
CA HIS A 33 -9.95 1.32 3.08
C HIS A 33 -11.38 1.88 2.93
N LYS A 34 -12.02 1.63 1.79
CA LYS A 34 -13.35 2.12 1.38
C LYS A 34 -13.42 3.63 1.17
N THR A 35 -12.29 4.24 0.84
CA THR A 35 -12.23 5.64 0.44
C THR A 35 -12.04 5.73 -1.06
N SER A 36 -13.07 6.16 -1.79
CA SER A 36 -13.04 6.18 -3.25
C SER A 36 -12.24 7.38 -3.77
N THR A 37 -11.33 7.11 -4.71
CA THR A 37 -10.59 8.10 -5.49
C THR A 37 -10.17 7.45 -6.82
N PRO A 38 -10.00 8.22 -7.91
CA PRO A 38 -9.40 7.68 -9.13
C PRO A 38 -8.04 7.04 -8.87
N ILE A 39 -7.73 5.95 -9.57
CA ILE A 39 -6.44 5.24 -9.49
C ILE A 39 -5.67 5.50 -10.80
N ASP A 40 -5.29 6.75 -11.00
CA ASP A 40 -4.66 7.27 -12.21
C ASP A 40 -3.19 7.63 -12.02
N GLY A 41 -2.71 7.63 -10.77
CA GLY A 41 -1.37 8.09 -10.42
C GLY A 41 -1.24 9.61 -10.33
N ASP A 42 -2.34 10.36 -10.35
CA ASP A 42 -2.38 11.81 -10.18
C ASP A 42 -3.00 12.19 -8.85
N PHE A 43 -2.24 12.86 -7.98
CA PHE A 43 -2.74 13.27 -6.67
C PHE A 43 -3.56 14.55 -6.83
N GLY A 44 -4.81 14.38 -7.28
CA GLY A 44 -5.77 15.45 -7.48
C GLY A 44 -6.58 15.82 -6.23
N PRO A 45 -7.53 16.77 -6.35
CA PRO A 45 -8.41 17.16 -5.26
C PRO A 45 -9.20 15.98 -4.66
N ALA A 46 -9.64 15.03 -5.49
CA ALA A 46 -10.35 13.84 -5.03
C ALA A 46 -9.46 12.92 -4.20
N THR A 47 -8.17 12.79 -4.52
CA THR A 47 -7.21 12.00 -3.73
C THR A 47 -6.91 12.68 -2.40
N GLU A 48 -6.76 14.01 -2.38
CA GLU A 48 -6.58 14.75 -1.12
C GLU A 48 -7.79 14.60 -0.19
N GLU A 49 -9.01 14.73 -0.72
CA GLU A 49 -10.23 14.52 0.08
C GLU A 49 -10.31 13.09 0.61
N ALA A 50 -9.93 12.10 -0.19
CA ALA A 50 -9.84 10.72 0.24
C ALA A 50 -8.82 10.54 1.38
N VAL A 51 -7.65 11.16 1.29
CA VAL A 51 -6.64 11.11 2.36
C VAL A 51 -7.18 11.74 3.64
N LYS A 52 -7.88 12.88 3.57
CA LYS A 52 -8.50 13.52 4.74
C LYS A 52 -9.52 12.60 5.40
N LYS A 53 -10.44 12.01 4.64
CA LYS A 53 -11.43 11.06 5.16
C LYS A 53 -10.78 9.85 5.83
N PHE A 54 -9.71 9.33 5.22
CA PHE A 54 -8.95 8.23 5.81
C PHE A 54 -8.29 8.65 7.13
N GLN A 55 -7.64 9.81 7.16
CA GLN A 55 -6.99 10.36 8.36
C GLN A 55 -8.01 10.57 9.49
N GLU A 56 -9.18 11.14 9.21
CA GLU A 56 -10.27 11.31 10.18
C GLU A 56 -10.72 9.97 10.76
N LYS A 57 -10.93 8.96 9.91
CA LYS A 57 -11.31 7.61 10.32
C LYS A 57 -10.26 6.95 11.22
N GLU A 58 -8.98 7.16 10.93
CA GLU A 58 -7.85 6.64 11.71
C GLU A 58 -7.47 7.55 12.89
N ARG A 59 -8.21 8.64 13.14
CA ARG A 59 -7.96 9.63 14.21
C ARG A 59 -6.59 10.32 14.10
N LEU A 60 -6.13 10.55 12.88
CA LEU A 60 -4.97 11.37 12.54
C LEU A 60 -5.40 12.81 12.25
N GLY A 61 -4.44 13.73 12.21
CA GLY A 61 -4.69 15.08 11.69
C GLY A 61 -5.07 15.03 10.20
N ALA A 62 -6.24 15.56 9.85
CA ALA A 62 -6.81 15.54 8.49
C ALA A 62 -6.13 16.56 7.54
N THR A 63 -4.82 16.45 7.36
CA THR A 63 -4.01 17.37 6.56
C THR A 63 -4.20 17.18 5.06
N GLY A 64 -4.61 15.98 4.62
CA GLY A 64 -4.64 15.60 3.20
C GLY A 64 -3.26 15.26 2.63
N ILE A 65 -2.22 15.24 3.47
CA ILE A 65 -0.85 14.87 3.11
C ILE A 65 -0.57 13.46 3.60
N VAL A 66 -0.04 12.61 2.73
CA VAL A 66 0.41 11.26 3.10
C VAL A 66 1.86 11.33 3.53
N ASN A 67 2.04 11.43 4.85
CA ASN A 67 3.32 11.27 5.52
C ASN A 67 3.52 9.81 5.99
N ASN A 68 4.65 9.53 6.63
CA ASN A 68 4.99 8.18 7.09
C ASN A 68 3.92 7.59 8.02
N GLU A 69 3.39 8.37 8.97
CA GLU A 69 2.35 7.90 9.90
C GLU A 69 1.06 7.52 9.15
N THR A 70 0.60 8.36 8.22
CA THR A 70 -0.57 8.08 7.39
C THR A 70 -0.35 6.82 6.54
N PHE A 71 0.84 6.70 5.94
CA PHE A 71 1.18 5.57 5.07
C PHE A 71 1.27 4.25 5.83
N GLU A 72 1.83 4.25 7.05
CA GLU A 72 1.87 3.08 7.91
C GLU A 72 0.47 2.54 8.24
N ARG A 73 -0.51 3.43 8.45
CA ARG A 73 -1.91 3.04 8.65
C ARG A 73 -2.51 2.46 7.38
N LEU A 74 -2.25 3.08 6.22
CA LEU A 74 -2.75 2.61 4.92
C LEU A 74 -2.30 1.18 4.62
N ILE A 75 -1.01 0.88 4.80
CA ILE A 75 -0.43 -0.43 4.44
C ILE A 75 -0.55 -1.49 5.55
N LYS A 76 -1.13 -1.15 6.72
CA LYS A 76 -1.29 -2.07 7.86
C LYS A 76 -1.91 -3.43 7.48
N PRO A 77 -2.96 -3.51 6.62
CA PRO A 77 -3.49 -4.80 6.19
C PRO A 77 -2.44 -5.67 5.49
N MET A 78 -1.63 -5.10 4.60
CA MET A 78 -0.56 -5.83 3.92
C MET A 78 0.57 -6.20 4.86
N LYS A 79 1.00 -5.29 5.73
CA LYS A 79 1.99 -5.59 6.76
C LYS A 79 1.55 -6.78 7.63
N ASN A 80 0.26 -6.94 7.90
CA ASN A 80 -0.25 -8.10 8.62
C ASN A 80 -0.21 -9.40 7.81
N VAL A 81 -0.47 -9.35 6.49
CA VAL A 81 -0.34 -10.50 5.59
C VAL A 81 1.12 -10.97 5.46
N LEU A 82 2.06 -10.03 5.52
CA LEU A 82 3.50 -10.29 5.45
C LEU A 82 4.13 -10.63 6.80
N LYS A 83 3.37 -10.63 7.90
CA LYS A 83 3.88 -11.17 9.15
C LYS A 83 4.01 -12.70 9.03
N PRO A 84 5.07 -13.28 9.62
CA PRO A 84 5.20 -14.73 9.74
C PRO A 84 3.94 -15.35 10.36
N ILE A 85 3.46 -16.44 9.77
CA ILE A 85 2.41 -17.26 10.37
C ILE A 85 3.10 -18.34 11.21
N GLU A 86 2.92 -18.27 12.53
CA GLU A 86 3.31 -19.37 13.42
C GLU A 86 2.35 -20.55 13.25
N PRO A 87 2.84 -21.81 13.19
CA PRO A 87 4.07 -22.30 13.84
C PRO A 87 5.36 -22.28 13.00
N ASN A 88 5.27 -21.98 11.69
CA ASN A 88 6.35 -22.30 10.75
C ASN A 88 7.26 -21.11 10.43
N GLY A 89 6.93 -19.92 10.93
CA GLY A 89 7.71 -18.70 10.74
C GLY A 89 7.73 -18.17 9.31
N ARG A 90 6.92 -18.74 8.39
CA ARG A 90 6.85 -18.30 6.98
C ARG A 90 5.70 -17.33 6.76
N THR A 91 5.92 -16.33 5.93
CA THR A 91 4.88 -15.36 5.50
C THR A 91 4.04 -15.93 4.35
N LEU A 92 2.85 -15.38 4.12
CA LEU A 92 2.04 -15.76 2.95
C LEU A 92 2.80 -15.51 1.63
N GLY A 93 3.58 -14.44 1.56
CA GLY A 93 4.44 -14.14 0.41
C GLY A 93 5.44 -15.26 0.13
N GLU A 94 6.10 -15.77 1.19
CA GLU A 94 7.08 -16.85 1.09
C GLU A 94 6.49 -18.21 0.72
N MET A 95 5.17 -18.39 0.90
CA MET A 95 4.45 -19.61 0.49
C MET A 95 4.04 -19.59 -0.97
N VAL A 96 3.66 -18.43 -1.51
CA VAL A 96 3.18 -18.31 -2.90
C VAL A 96 4.31 -18.19 -3.93
N VAL A 97 5.44 -17.59 -3.56
CA VAL A 97 6.61 -17.43 -4.46
C VAL A 97 7.12 -18.78 -5.01
N PRO A 98 7.29 -19.85 -4.21
CA PRO A 98 7.69 -21.16 -4.73
C PRO A 98 6.65 -21.80 -5.65
N MET A 99 5.35 -21.55 -5.41
CA MET A 99 4.26 -22.16 -6.18
C MET A 99 4.18 -21.58 -7.59
N GLN A 100 4.38 -20.26 -7.76
CA GLN A 100 4.48 -19.64 -9.08
C GLN A 100 5.66 -20.20 -9.88
N ASN A 101 6.83 -20.34 -9.28
CA ASN A 101 8.01 -20.87 -9.98
C ASN A 101 7.88 -22.37 -10.33
N SER A 102 7.14 -23.15 -9.53
CA SER A 102 6.88 -24.58 -9.80
C SER A 102 5.92 -24.81 -10.97
N ILE A 103 4.89 -23.96 -11.11
CA ILE A 103 3.90 -24.05 -12.20
C ILE A 103 4.56 -23.81 -13.57
N TRP A 104 5.61 -22.99 -13.65
CA TRP A 104 6.35 -22.76 -14.90
C TRP A 104 7.43 -23.81 -15.17
N ASN A 105 8.07 -24.38 -14.13
CA ASN A 105 9.15 -25.37 -14.28
C ASN A 105 8.66 -26.78 -14.66
N ASN A 106 7.37 -27.09 -14.48
CA ASN A 106 6.76 -28.37 -14.87
C ASN A 106 6.15 -28.36 -16.29
N ILE A 107 6.41 -27.30 -17.07
CA ILE A 107 6.02 -27.19 -18.49
C ILE A 107 7.31 -27.13 -19.35
N GLN A 108 8.26 -28.01 -19.06
CA GLN A 108 9.40 -28.40 -19.90
C GLN A 108 9.35 -29.91 -20.11
#